data_AF-A0A948VRM9-F1
#
_entry.id   AF-A0A948VRM9-F1
#
_cell.length_a   1.000
_cell.length_b   1.000
_cell.length_c   1.000
_cell.angle_alpha   90.00
_cell.angle_beta   90.00
_cell.angle_gamma   90.00
#
_symmetry.space_group_name_H-M   'P 1'
#
loop_
_entity.id
_entity.type
_entity.pdbx_description
1 polymer ?
#
loop_
_entity_poly.entity_id
_entity_poly.type
_entity_poly.pdbx_seq_one_letter_code
_entity_poly.pdbx_strand_id
1 'polypeptide(L)'
;MAAQSSPLSSRLRWSLFTVLCIAGVFNAMDRPIIAILKPDMMADFGWSDSDFGDLAAVTQFSAAFAFLFTGWLVDRLGVNRSMQVGASAWSLAAIAHGWAITTWQVVTARIGLGLTEAVQTPLTIKTVATLFPPNQRSFAFGFATMLAGAGTIAMPFVIPALALTVGWRGALVAGGIGGFISLLAWIWLARGLSQLRERTVDETPADSGSDTAGYGPILTNRKTWAIVGAKALSDMTWWFINFWLADYYRKEFGLSTIELGVPLAIAFAGSGLGALLAGWGSTWLLERGWGVNRVRKGVMLISALMVAPLPLVLEL
;
A
#
# COMPACT_ATOMS: atom_id res chain seq x y z
N MET A 1 -0.50 37.61 6.81
CA MET A 1 -0.82 36.28 7.39
C MET A 1 0.49 35.62 7.78
N ALA A 2 0.83 35.63 9.07
CA ALA A 2 2.05 35.01 9.57
C ALA A 2 1.96 33.49 9.39
N ALA A 3 2.97 32.90 8.76
CA ALA A 3 3.12 31.46 8.68
C ALA A 3 3.20 30.91 10.12
N GLN A 4 2.16 30.22 10.57
CA GLN A 4 2.19 29.45 11.81
C GLN A 4 3.28 28.39 11.62
N SER A 5 4.48 28.68 12.13
CA SER A 5 5.58 27.74 12.21
C SER A 5 5.08 26.57 13.04
N SER A 6 4.93 25.40 12.41
CA SER A 6 4.51 24.22 13.13
C SER A 6 5.48 24.03 14.32
N PRO A 7 4.99 23.97 15.56
CA PRO A 7 5.85 24.00 16.77
C PRO A 7 6.78 22.78 16.94
N LEU A 8 6.71 21.79 16.05
CA LEU A 8 7.61 20.64 16.00
C LEU A 8 8.92 20.98 15.27
N SER A 9 10.07 20.52 15.79
CA SER A 9 11.35 20.66 15.09
C SER A 9 11.33 19.92 13.74
N SER A 10 12.04 20.46 12.74
CA SER A 10 12.11 19.84 11.40
C SER A 10 12.59 18.39 11.46
N ARG A 11 13.63 18.13 12.27
CA ARG A 11 14.17 16.78 12.48
C ARG A 11 13.11 15.81 13.01
N LEU A 12 12.34 16.21 14.03
CA LEU A 12 11.33 15.36 14.63
C LEU A 12 10.18 15.04 13.66
N ARG A 13 9.73 16.02 12.86
CA ARG A 13 8.68 15.79 11.83
C ARG A 13 9.12 14.75 10.80
N TRP A 14 10.35 14.89 10.31
CA TRP A 14 10.92 13.94 9.37
C TRP A 14 11.14 12.56 10.01
N SER A 15 11.59 12.48 11.27
CA SER A 15 11.70 11.20 11.99
C SER A 15 10.34 10.51 12.15
N LEU A 16 9.30 11.22 12.59
CA LEU A 16 7.94 10.68 12.70
C LEU A 16 7.43 10.17 11.34
N PHE A 17 7.59 10.99 10.30
CA PHE A 17 7.11 10.65 8.98
C PHE A 17 7.86 9.45 8.38
N THR A 18 9.17 9.36 8.57
CA THR A 18 9.97 8.20 8.16
C THR A 18 9.52 6.93 8.87
N VAL A 19 9.28 6.97 10.18
CA VAL A 19 8.77 5.81 10.93
C VAL A 19 7.39 5.38 10.42
N LEU A 20 6.51 6.32 10.12
CA LEU A 20 5.21 6.02 9.50
C LEU A 20 5.34 5.38 8.12
N CYS A 21 6.29 5.84 7.30
CA CYS A 21 6.55 5.25 5.99
C CYS A 21 7.12 3.83 6.12
N ILE A 22 8.02 3.58 7.08
CA ILE A 22 8.54 2.25 7.38
C ILE A 22 7.43 1.32 7.84
N ALA A 23 6.53 1.80 8.72
CA ALA A 23 5.34 1.03 9.10
C ALA A 23 4.46 0.70 7.88
N GLY A 24 4.33 1.64 6.94
CA GLY A 24 3.66 1.43 5.67
C GLY A 24 4.31 0.37 4.78
N VAL A 25 5.64 0.25 4.79
CA VAL A 25 6.35 -0.84 4.08
C VAL A 25 6.00 -2.18 4.70
N PHE A 26 6.02 -2.31 6.03
CA PHE A 26 5.61 -3.55 6.70
C PHE A 26 4.12 -3.85 6.49
N ASN A 27 3.28 -2.82 6.44
CA ASN A 27 1.87 -2.97 6.11
C ASN A 27 1.65 -3.52 4.69
N ALA A 28 2.40 -3.03 3.70
CA ALA A 28 2.30 -3.49 2.31
C ALA A 28 3.06 -4.80 2.02
N MET A 29 3.90 -5.27 2.94
CA MET A 29 4.71 -6.47 2.79
C MET A 29 3.85 -7.75 2.73
N ASP A 30 2.65 -7.72 3.28
CA ASP A 30 1.75 -8.86 3.34
C ASP A 30 1.37 -9.40 1.94
N ARG A 31 1.34 -8.54 0.92
CA ARG A 31 1.03 -8.92 -0.46
C ARG A 31 2.13 -9.79 -1.08
N PRO A 32 3.40 -9.32 -1.19
CA PRO A 32 4.46 -10.16 -1.74
C PRO A 32 4.78 -11.36 -0.85
N ILE A 33 4.62 -11.29 0.47
CA ILE A 33 4.92 -12.44 1.35
C ILE A 33 3.96 -13.60 1.12
N ILE A 34 2.67 -13.36 0.90
CA ILE A 34 1.73 -14.43 0.53
C ILE A 34 2.12 -15.06 -0.81
N ALA A 35 2.38 -14.23 -1.81
CA ALA A 35 2.65 -14.72 -3.16
C ALA A 35 3.91 -15.57 -3.20
N ILE A 36 4.95 -15.16 -2.45
CA ILE A 36 6.21 -15.90 -2.33
C ILE A 36 6.02 -17.15 -1.47
N LEU A 37 5.22 -17.12 -0.41
CA LEU A 37 5.05 -18.28 0.48
C LEU A 37 3.87 -19.18 0.09
N LYS A 38 3.21 -18.89 -1.04
CA LYS A 38 2.01 -19.58 -1.52
C LYS A 38 2.20 -21.11 -1.55
N PRO A 39 3.28 -21.68 -2.13
CA PRO A 39 3.40 -23.14 -2.19
C PRO A 39 3.55 -23.81 -0.83
N ASP A 40 4.25 -23.18 0.11
CA ASP A 40 4.40 -23.71 1.47
C ASP A 40 3.05 -23.71 2.21
N MET A 41 2.28 -22.62 2.06
CA MET A 41 0.93 -22.52 2.61
C MET A 41 -0.01 -23.55 1.97
N MET A 42 0.04 -23.71 0.66
CA MET A 42 -0.83 -24.67 -0.05
C MET A 42 -0.51 -26.11 0.32
N ALA A 43 0.78 -26.45 0.47
CA ALA A 43 1.19 -27.76 0.94
C ALA A 43 0.70 -28.06 2.36
N ASP A 44 0.81 -27.09 3.27
CA ASP A 44 0.41 -27.25 4.68
C ASP A 44 -1.11 -27.34 4.87
N PHE A 45 -1.90 -26.62 4.08
CA PHE A 45 -3.37 -26.59 4.20
C PHE A 45 -4.10 -27.47 3.18
N GLY A 46 -3.38 -28.10 2.26
CA GLY A 46 -3.96 -28.88 1.16
C GLY A 46 -4.80 -28.04 0.19
N TRP A 47 -4.41 -26.78 -0.02
CA TRP A 47 -5.16 -25.85 -0.87
C TRP A 47 -4.91 -26.08 -2.35
N SER A 48 -5.97 -25.87 -3.14
CA SER A 48 -5.90 -25.68 -4.57
C SER A 48 -5.59 -24.22 -4.93
N ASP A 49 -5.27 -23.97 -6.20
CA ASP A 49 -5.14 -22.60 -6.71
C ASP A 49 -6.45 -21.80 -6.55
N SER A 50 -7.61 -22.48 -6.60
CA SER A 50 -8.92 -21.85 -6.38
C SER A 50 -9.06 -21.34 -4.94
N ASP A 51 -8.68 -22.14 -3.95
CA ASP A 51 -8.77 -21.77 -2.53
C ASP A 51 -7.91 -20.54 -2.22
N PHE A 52 -6.71 -20.50 -2.82
CA PHE A 52 -5.82 -19.33 -2.72
C PHE A 52 -6.42 -18.11 -3.42
N GLY A 53 -7.06 -18.29 -4.57
CA GLY A 53 -7.79 -17.24 -5.28
C GLY A 53 -8.91 -16.64 -4.44
N ASP A 54 -9.70 -17.49 -3.78
CA ASP A 54 -10.77 -17.07 -2.86
C ASP A 54 -10.21 -16.29 -1.66
N LEU A 55 -9.09 -16.76 -1.10
CA LEU A 55 -8.39 -16.05 -0.02
C LEU A 55 -7.95 -14.64 -0.46
N ALA A 56 -7.35 -14.51 -1.64
CA ALA A 56 -6.93 -13.24 -2.19
C ALA A 56 -8.15 -12.33 -2.43
N ALA A 57 -9.24 -12.86 -3.00
CA ALA A 57 -10.47 -12.12 -3.26
C ALA A 57 -11.10 -11.59 -1.96
N VAL A 58 -11.27 -12.44 -0.95
CA VAL A 58 -11.83 -12.05 0.36
C VAL A 58 -11.00 -10.94 1.01
N THR A 59 -9.67 -11.03 0.94
CA THR A 59 -8.77 -9.98 1.43
C THR A 59 -9.04 -8.65 0.72
N GLN A 60 -9.11 -8.66 -0.61
CA GLN A 60 -9.36 -7.44 -1.40
C GLN A 60 -10.75 -6.85 -1.17
N PHE A 61 -11.80 -7.68 -1.09
CA PHE A 61 -13.15 -7.21 -0.78
C PHE A 61 -13.22 -6.58 0.61
N SER A 62 -12.53 -7.16 1.59
CA SER A 62 -12.46 -6.58 2.93
C SER A 62 -11.74 -5.22 2.94
N ALA A 63 -10.63 -5.08 2.21
CA ALA A 63 -9.94 -3.80 2.04
C ALA A 63 -10.80 -2.76 1.30
N ALA A 64 -11.45 -3.15 0.21
CA ALA A 64 -12.37 -2.31 -0.56
C ALA A 64 -13.51 -1.78 0.32
N PHE A 65 -14.09 -2.65 1.15
CA PHE A 65 -15.12 -2.28 2.11
C PHE A 65 -14.59 -1.29 3.16
N ALA A 66 -13.39 -1.52 3.70
CA ALA A 66 -12.79 -0.64 4.69
C ALA A 66 -12.47 0.76 4.14
N PHE A 67 -12.03 0.88 2.88
CA PHE A 67 -11.74 2.19 2.26
C PHE A 67 -12.92 3.17 2.28
N LEU A 68 -14.16 2.67 2.39
CA LEU A 68 -15.36 3.51 2.53
C LEU A 68 -15.36 4.33 3.84
N PHE A 69 -14.70 3.83 4.89
CA PHE A 69 -14.79 4.39 6.25
C PHE A 69 -13.45 4.86 6.81
N THR A 70 -12.31 4.39 6.29
CA THR A 70 -10.99 4.65 6.89
C THR A 70 -10.60 6.13 6.87
N GLY A 71 -11.01 6.89 5.85
CA GLY A 71 -10.81 8.35 5.80
C GLY A 71 -11.48 9.05 7.00
N TRP A 72 -12.79 8.81 7.17
CA TRP A 72 -13.56 9.33 8.30
C TRP A 72 -12.99 8.90 9.65
N LEU A 73 -12.56 7.64 9.77
CA LEU A 73 -11.98 7.09 10.99
C LEU A 73 -10.69 7.83 11.36
N VAL A 74 -9.79 8.02 10.38
CA VAL A 74 -8.53 8.76 10.57
C VAL A 74 -8.80 10.24 10.88
N ASP A 75 -9.85 10.80 10.29
CA ASP A 75 -10.28 12.15 10.56
C ASP A 75 -10.72 12.33 12.01
N ARG A 76 -11.56 11.41 12.51
CA ARG A 76 -12.07 11.41 13.88
C ARG A 76 -11.02 11.07 14.93
N LEU A 77 -10.12 10.13 14.66
CA LEU A 77 -9.12 9.68 15.63
C LEU A 77 -7.90 10.59 15.69
N GLY A 78 -7.62 11.35 14.63
CA GLY A 78 -6.39 12.12 14.50
C GLY A 78 -5.17 11.24 14.19
N VAL A 79 -4.05 11.87 13.81
CA VAL A 79 -2.86 11.17 13.30
C VAL A 79 -2.29 10.18 14.34
N ASN A 80 -2.10 10.61 15.58
CA ASN A 80 -1.40 9.80 16.58
C ASN A 80 -2.19 8.55 16.98
N ARG A 81 -3.49 8.68 17.27
CA ARG A 81 -4.33 7.51 17.62
C ARG A 81 -4.56 6.60 16.42
N SER A 82 -4.72 7.17 15.22
CA SER A 82 -4.86 6.37 13.99
C SER A 82 -3.62 5.53 13.72
N MET A 83 -2.42 6.09 13.91
CA MET A 83 -1.18 5.34 13.81
C MET A 83 -1.12 4.22 14.84
N GLN A 84 -1.50 4.48 16.10
CA GLN A 84 -1.46 3.47 17.15
C GLN A 84 -2.46 2.34 16.91
N VAL A 85 -3.71 2.67 16.62
CA VAL A 85 -4.78 1.69 16.38
C VAL A 85 -4.53 0.92 15.10
N GLY A 86 -4.23 1.63 14.01
CA GLY A 86 -3.94 1.03 12.71
C GLY A 86 -2.75 0.08 12.79
N ALA A 87 -1.60 0.58 13.25
CA ALA A 87 -0.39 -0.22 13.32
C ALA A 87 -0.49 -1.41 14.25
N SER A 88 -1.18 -1.26 15.38
CA SER A 88 -1.46 -2.42 16.23
C SER A 88 -2.34 -3.44 15.49
N ALA A 89 -3.41 -2.99 14.83
CA ALA A 89 -4.39 -3.87 14.24
C ALA A 89 -3.85 -4.65 13.03
N TRP A 90 -3.17 -3.99 12.08
CA TRP A 90 -2.59 -4.70 10.93
C TRP A 90 -1.41 -5.58 11.34
N SER A 91 -0.61 -5.17 12.34
CA SER A 91 0.46 -6.03 12.86
C SER A 91 -0.09 -7.25 13.57
N LEU A 92 -1.11 -7.11 14.44
CA LEU A 92 -1.74 -8.25 15.10
C LEU A 92 -2.34 -9.22 14.08
N ALA A 93 -3.04 -8.69 13.07
CA ALA A 93 -3.58 -9.51 12.00
C ALA A 93 -2.46 -10.26 11.26
N ALA A 94 -1.35 -9.59 10.91
CA ALA A 94 -0.20 -10.23 10.26
C ALA A 94 0.41 -11.36 11.11
N ILE A 95 0.62 -11.13 12.41
CA ILE A 95 1.15 -12.16 13.31
C ILE A 95 0.16 -13.33 13.47
N ALA A 96 -1.15 -13.05 13.55
CA ALA A 96 -2.18 -14.08 13.69
C ALA A 96 -2.15 -15.12 12.55
N HIS A 97 -1.71 -14.74 11.34
CA HIS A 97 -1.54 -15.69 10.24
C HIS A 97 -0.49 -16.77 10.53
N GLY A 98 0.60 -16.40 11.20
CA GLY A 98 1.68 -17.34 11.54
C GLY A 98 1.28 -18.41 12.54
N TRP A 99 0.22 -18.19 13.31
CA TRP A 99 -0.35 -19.17 14.25
C TRP A 99 -1.57 -19.90 13.71
N ALA A 100 -1.98 -19.63 12.47
CA ALA A 100 -3.10 -20.32 11.87
C ALA A 100 -2.75 -21.79 11.57
N ILE A 101 -3.63 -22.68 12.02
CA ILE A 101 -3.58 -24.13 11.81
C ILE A 101 -4.77 -24.64 10.98
N THR A 102 -5.75 -23.78 10.69
CA THR A 102 -6.89 -24.09 9.81
C THR A 102 -7.10 -22.99 8.77
N THR A 103 -7.71 -23.34 7.64
CA THR A 103 -8.04 -22.38 6.57
C THR A 103 -8.90 -21.22 7.07
N TRP A 104 -9.90 -21.50 7.90
CA TRP A 104 -10.77 -20.45 8.44
C TRP A 104 -10.04 -19.42 9.31
N GLN A 105 -9.01 -19.84 10.04
CA GLN A 105 -8.16 -18.92 10.80
C GLN A 105 -7.36 -18.02 9.86
N VAL A 106 -6.82 -18.57 8.76
CA VAL A 106 -6.10 -17.77 7.76
C VAL A 106 -7.04 -16.77 7.10
N VAL A 107 -8.24 -17.19 6.67
CA VAL A 107 -9.26 -16.31 6.07
C VAL A 107 -9.65 -15.20 7.04
N THR A 108 -9.89 -15.51 8.31
CA THR A 108 -10.28 -14.52 9.32
C THR A 108 -9.14 -13.51 9.56
N ALA A 109 -7.91 -13.99 9.66
CA ALA A 109 -6.74 -13.11 9.80
C ALA A 109 -6.58 -12.22 8.55
N ARG A 110 -6.86 -12.73 7.36
CA ARG A 110 -6.84 -11.97 6.10
C ARG A 110 -7.89 -10.89 6.03
N ILE A 111 -9.13 -11.19 6.44
CA ILE A 111 -10.20 -10.18 6.54
C ILE A 111 -9.77 -9.09 7.52
N GLY A 112 -9.27 -9.46 8.70
CA GLY A 112 -8.78 -8.51 9.69
C GLY A 112 -7.65 -7.63 9.15
N LEU A 113 -6.72 -8.21 8.38
CA LEU A 113 -5.63 -7.48 7.76
C LEU A 113 -6.13 -6.53 6.66
N GLY A 114 -6.97 -7.00 5.75
CA GLY A 114 -7.55 -6.20 4.67
C GLY A 114 -8.36 -5.01 5.22
N LEU A 115 -9.15 -5.23 6.28
CA LEU A 115 -9.89 -4.16 6.94
C LEU A 115 -8.99 -3.08 7.56
N THR A 116 -7.80 -3.47 8.03
CA THR A 116 -6.91 -2.59 8.81
C THR A 116 -5.83 -1.92 7.95
N GLU A 117 -5.37 -2.56 6.87
CA GLU A 117 -4.40 -1.97 5.94
C GLU A 117 -4.93 -0.73 5.23
N ALA A 118 -6.25 -0.66 5.01
CA ALA A 118 -6.91 0.46 4.35
C ALA A 118 -6.75 1.79 5.11
N VAL A 119 -6.30 1.77 6.37
CA VAL A 119 -6.00 2.94 7.20
C VAL A 119 -4.72 3.66 6.75
N GLN A 120 -3.74 2.94 6.19
CA GLN A 120 -2.40 3.47 5.92
C GLN A 120 -2.41 4.67 4.96
N THR A 121 -3.21 4.59 3.89
CA THR A 121 -3.31 5.66 2.89
C THR A 121 -3.86 6.97 3.47
N PRO A 122 -5.08 7.01 4.06
CA PRO A 122 -5.59 8.24 4.67
C PRO A 122 -4.72 8.73 5.83
N LEU A 123 -4.14 7.82 6.62
CA LEU A 123 -3.20 8.17 7.69
C LEU A 123 -1.96 8.89 7.15
N THR A 124 -1.38 8.43 6.04
CA THR A 124 -0.23 9.09 5.41
C THR A 124 -0.60 10.49 4.93
N ILE A 125 -1.73 10.63 4.23
CA ILE A 125 -2.21 11.93 3.71
C ILE A 125 -2.43 12.92 4.87
N LYS A 126 -3.14 12.49 5.92
CA LYS A 126 -3.41 13.33 7.09
C LYS A 126 -2.13 13.68 7.84
N THR A 127 -1.19 12.74 7.95
CA THR A 127 0.12 13.00 8.58
C THR A 127 0.90 14.06 7.80
N VAL A 128 0.94 13.96 6.48
CA VAL A 128 1.62 14.98 5.64
C VAL A 128 0.99 16.35 5.84
N ALA A 129 -0.35 16.42 5.82
CA ALA A 129 -1.08 17.66 6.06
C ALA A 129 -0.83 18.25 7.46
N THR A 130 -0.65 17.39 8.47
CA THR A 130 -0.46 17.77 9.87
C THR A 130 0.97 18.22 10.18
N LEU A 131 1.97 17.49 9.68
CA LEU A 131 3.38 17.70 10.02
C LEU A 131 4.07 18.73 9.10
N PHE A 132 3.71 18.79 7.82
CA PHE A 132 4.47 19.55 6.83
C PHE A 132 3.75 20.82 6.35
N PRO A 133 4.50 21.93 6.20
CA PRO A 133 3.97 23.15 5.58
C PRO A 133 3.62 22.88 4.11
N PRO A 134 2.67 23.64 3.52
CA PRO A 134 2.16 23.38 2.17
C PRO A 134 3.24 23.22 1.09
N ASN A 135 4.31 24.02 1.14
CA ASN A 135 5.43 23.97 0.20
C ASN A 135 6.29 22.70 0.29
N GLN A 136 6.23 21.95 1.39
CA GLN A 136 7.00 20.71 1.58
C GLN A 136 6.17 19.44 1.36
N ARG A 137 4.83 19.55 1.23
CA ARG A 137 3.94 18.38 1.15
C ARG A 137 4.20 17.52 -0.09
N SER A 138 4.46 18.15 -1.24
CA SER A 138 4.80 17.42 -2.48
C SER A 138 6.06 16.58 -2.30
N PHE A 139 7.11 17.15 -1.70
CA PHE A 139 8.35 16.43 -1.41
C PHE A 139 8.14 15.29 -0.40
N ALA A 140 7.31 15.51 0.64
CA ALA A 140 6.95 14.45 1.59
C ALA A 140 6.22 13.27 0.90
N PHE A 141 5.27 13.54 0.00
CA PHE A 141 4.64 12.47 -0.78
C PHE A 141 5.64 11.74 -1.70
N GLY A 142 6.57 12.47 -2.32
CA GLY A 142 7.66 11.88 -3.10
C GLY A 142 8.54 10.96 -2.26
N PHE A 143 8.93 11.40 -1.06
CA PHE A 143 9.70 10.59 -0.11
C PHE A 143 8.97 9.33 0.34
N ALA A 144 7.68 9.43 0.69
CA ALA A 144 6.88 8.25 1.05
C ALA A 144 6.80 7.24 -0.10
N THR A 145 6.61 7.73 -1.33
CA THR A 145 6.57 6.89 -2.54
C THR A 145 7.92 6.20 -2.77
N MET A 146 9.03 6.92 -2.58
CA MET A 146 10.39 6.36 -2.67
C MET A 146 10.59 5.24 -1.65
N LEU A 147 10.20 5.43 -0.38
CA LEU A 147 10.33 4.40 0.66
C LEU A 147 9.47 3.17 0.35
N ALA A 148 8.22 3.37 -0.07
CA ALA A 148 7.33 2.28 -0.47
C ALA A 148 7.90 1.48 -1.66
N GLY A 149 8.45 2.16 -2.67
CA GLY A 149 9.12 1.54 -3.80
C GLY A 149 10.36 0.74 -3.40
N ALA A 150 11.23 1.33 -2.56
CA ALA A 150 12.40 0.64 -2.02
C ALA A 150 12.02 -0.62 -1.23
N GLY A 151 10.97 -0.53 -0.40
CA GLY A 151 10.40 -1.69 0.30
C GLY A 151 9.95 -2.78 -0.68
N THR A 152 9.15 -2.41 -1.69
CA THR A 152 8.61 -3.34 -2.69
C THR A 152 9.73 -4.08 -3.45
N ILE A 153 10.85 -3.41 -3.75
CA ILE A 153 12.00 -4.01 -4.42
C ILE A 153 12.82 -4.90 -3.46
N ALA A 154 12.92 -4.52 -2.19
CA ALA A 154 13.69 -5.25 -1.19
C ALA A 154 12.99 -6.53 -0.68
N MET A 155 11.66 -6.50 -0.55
CA MET A 155 10.89 -7.60 0.05
C MET A 155 11.06 -8.95 -0.65
N PRO A 156 11.12 -9.06 -2.00
CA PRO A 156 11.43 -10.31 -2.68
C PRO A 156 12.78 -10.93 -2.34
N PHE A 157 13.73 -10.19 -1.78
CA PHE A 157 14.99 -10.73 -1.26
C PHE A 157 14.89 -11.10 0.23
N VAL A 158 14.25 -10.24 1.02
CA VAL A 158 14.13 -10.41 2.47
C VAL A 158 13.24 -11.60 2.83
N ILE A 159 12.11 -11.75 2.15
CA ILE A 159 11.10 -12.76 2.47
C ILE A 159 11.62 -14.20 2.29
N PRO A 160 12.20 -14.59 1.12
CA PRO A 160 12.80 -15.92 0.96
C PRO A 160 13.89 -16.21 1.99
N ALA A 161 14.81 -15.26 2.22
CA ALA A 161 15.90 -15.42 3.18
C ALA A 161 15.38 -15.67 4.60
N LEU A 162 14.34 -14.93 4.99
CA LEU A 162 13.67 -15.11 6.27
C LEU A 162 12.96 -16.47 6.35
N ALA A 163 12.21 -16.84 5.31
CA ALA A 163 11.48 -18.12 5.27
C ALA A 163 12.40 -19.35 5.36
N LEU A 164 13.62 -19.28 4.81
CA LEU A 164 14.61 -20.35 4.94
C LEU A 164 15.13 -20.55 6.38
N THR A 165 15.08 -19.52 7.22
CA THR A 165 15.63 -19.56 8.59
C THR A 165 14.56 -19.86 9.64
N VAL A 166 13.37 -19.29 9.49
CA VAL A 166 12.29 -19.39 10.49
C VAL A 166 11.00 -20.01 9.95
N GLY A 167 11.02 -20.50 8.70
CA GLY A 167 9.85 -21.04 8.01
C GLY A 167 8.87 -19.95 7.56
N TRP A 168 7.88 -20.36 6.76
CA TRP A 168 6.88 -19.43 6.21
C TRP A 168 6.01 -18.78 7.32
N ARG A 169 5.65 -19.55 8.36
CA ARG A 169 4.93 -19.03 9.53
C ARG A 169 5.74 -17.98 10.29
N GLY A 170 7.03 -18.25 10.51
CA GLY A 170 7.94 -17.30 11.16
C GLY A 170 8.13 -16.03 10.34
N ALA A 171 8.17 -16.14 9.01
CA ALA A 171 8.27 -14.97 8.12
C ALA A 171 7.07 -14.02 8.25
N LEU A 172 5.84 -14.55 8.34
CA LEU A 172 4.63 -13.77 8.57
C LEU A 172 4.66 -13.07 9.93
N VAL A 173 5.09 -13.79 10.99
CA VAL A 173 5.25 -13.23 12.33
C VAL A 173 6.27 -12.10 12.36
N ALA A 174 7.44 -12.28 11.72
CA ALA A 174 8.47 -11.25 11.71
C ALA A 174 8.00 -9.96 11.01
N GLY A 175 7.17 -10.09 9.97
CA GLY A 175 6.51 -8.96 9.33
C GLY A 175 5.66 -8.13 10.30
N GLY A 176 4.79 -8.81 11.05
CA GLY A 176 3.97 -8.15 12.06
C GLY A 176 4.79 -7.54 13.20
N ILE A 177 5.87 -8.20 13.63
CA ILE A 177 6.84 -7.67 14.59
C ILE A 177 7.49 -6.38 14.06
N GLY A 178 7.88 -6.32 12.79
CA GLY A 178 8.43 -5.12 12.16
C GLY A 178 7.47 -3.92 12.21
N GLY A 179 6.17 -4.17 11.99
CA GLY A 179 5.13 -3.15 12.19
C GLY A 179 5.00 -2.71 13.65
N PHE A 180 5.12 -3.63 14.62
CA PHE A 180 5.12 -3.30 16.05
C PHE A 180 6.36 -2.50 16.47
N ILE A 181 7.54 -2.83 15.95
CA ILE A 181 8.77 -2.07 16.19
C ILE A 181 8.58 -0.62 15.69
N SER A 182 8.00 -0.47 14.50
CA SER A 182 7.69 0.84 13.92
C SER A 182 6.67 1.62 14.77
N LEU A 183 5.65 0.92 15.31
CA LEU A 183 4.69 1.49 16.25
C LEU A 183 5.36 1.94 17.56
N LEU A 184 6.23 1.12 18.15
CA LEU A 184 6.93 1.47 19.39
C LEU A 184 7.86 2.68 19.18
N ALA A 185 8.56 2.73 18.04
CA ALA A 185 9.36 3.88 17.65
C ALA A 185 8.49 5.14 17.49
N TRP A 186 7.30 5.02 16.88
CA TRP A 186 6.35 6.12 16.76
C TRP A 186 5.88 6.60 18.13
N ILE A 187 5.43 5.68 19.01
CA ILE A 187 4.97 6.02 20.36
C ILE A 187 6.07 6.74 21.11
N TRP A 188 7.32 6.27 21.03
CA TRP A 188 8.49 6.89 21.66
C TRP A 188 8.77 8.29 21.14
N LEU A 189 8.80 8.49 19.82
CA LEU A 189 9.01 9.81 19.19
C LEU A 189 7.85 10.79 19.46
N ALA A 190 6.62 10.27 19.58
CA ALA A 190 5.42 11.07 19.80
C ALA A 190 5.17 11.40 21.28
N ARG A 191 6.00 10.92 22.22
CA ARG A 191 5.83 11.18 23.65
C ARG A 191 5.91 12.69 23.93
N GLY A 192 4.94 13.20 24.67
CA GLY A 192 4.90 14.62 25.08
C GLY A 192 4.45 15.60 24.00
N LEU A 193 4.08 15.13 22.80
CA LEU A 193 3.59 16.00 21.74
C LEU A 193 2.09 16.26 21.89
N SER A 194 1.71 17.25 22.72
CA SER A 194 0.32 17.69 22.90
C SER A 194 -0.36 18.05 21.57
N GLN A 195 0.38 18.63 20.63
CA GLN A 195 -0.10 19.02 19.29
C GLN A 195 -0.55 17.85 18.41
N LEU A 196 0.01 16.65 18.61
CA LEU A 196 -0.45 15.44 17.94
C LEU A 196 -1.65 14.79 18.65
N ARG A 197 -1.99 15.27 19.85
CA ARG A 197 -3.06 14.77 20.72
C ARG A 197 -4.31 15.67 20.68
N GLU A 198 -4.15 16.98 20.55
CA GLU A 198 -5.20 18.00 20.63
C GLU A 198 -5.86 18.35 19.28
N ARG A 199 -5.24 18.01 18.16
CA ARG A 199 -5.80 18.26 16.81
C ARG A 199 -6.98 17.37 16.42
N THR A 200 -7.64 16.80 17.43
CA THR A 200 -8.69 15.79 17.31
C THR A 200 -10.09 16.37 17.51
N VAL A 201 -10.24 17.66 17.92
CA VAL A 201 -11.58 18.21 18.21
C VAL A 201 -11.82 19.68 17.77
N ASP A 202 -10.87 20.63 17.82
CA ASP A 202 -11.25 22.07 17.76
C ASP A 202 -10.75 22.91 16.55
N GLU A 203 -9.99 22.37 15.59
CA GLU A 203 -9.74 23.09 14.33
C GLU A 203 -10.74 22.63 13.27
N THR A 204 -12.00 23.03 13.43
CA THR A 204 -12.86 23.21 12.26
C THR A 204 -12.22 24.37 11.49
N PRO A 205 -11.77 24.21 10.23
CA PRO A 205 -11.43 25.38 9.44
C PRO A 205 -12.72 26.20 9.33
N ALA A 206 -12.76 27.37 9.97
CA ALA A 206 -13.86 28.32 9.90
C ALA A 206 -14.00 28.96 8.50
N ASP A 207 -13.60 28.24 7.45
CA ASP A 207 -13.66 28.70 6.05
C ASP A 207 -13.76 27.54 5.02
N SER A 208 -14.01 26.29 5.43
CA SER A 208 -14.48 25.28 4.48
C SER A 208 -16.00 25.38 4.43
N GLY A 209 -16.50 26.19 3.50
CA GLY A 209 -17.92 26.24 3.15
C GLY A 209 -18.52 24.84 3.16
N SER A 210 -19.72 24.77 3.74
CA SER A 210 -20.60 23.61 3.77
C SER A 210 -20.56 22.81 2.46
N ASP A 211 -19.75 21.76 2.45
CA ASP A 211 -19.98 20.60 1.61
C ASP A 211 -19.56 19.38 2.40
N THR A 212 -20.43 19.00 3.33
CA THR A 212 -20.82 17.59 3.47
C THR A 212 -21.44 17.11 2.16
N ALA A 213 -20.71 17.23 1.05
CA ALA A 213 -21.07 16.62 -0.21
C ALA A 213 -20.98 15.12 0.07
N GLY A 214 -22.11 14.53 0.45
CA GLY A 214 -22.22 13.08 0.62
C GLY A 214 -21.75 12.41 -0.66
N TYR A 215 -21.44 11.12 -0.62
CA TYR A 215 -20.94 10.39 -1.81
C TYR A 215 -21.87 10.48 -3.04
N GLY A 216 -23.14 10.90 -2.87
CA GLY A 216 -24.16 11.03 -3.91
C GLY A 216 -23.72 11.68 -5.23
N PRO A 217 -23.23 12.94 -5.24
CA PRO A 217 -22.86 13.63 -6.50
C PRO A 217 -21.67 12.99 -7.22
N ILE A 218 -20.80 12.28 -6.50
CA ILE A 218 -19.67 11.53 -7.09
C ILE A 218 -20.20 10.30 -7.83
N LEU A 219 -21.19 9.61 -7.26
CA LEU A 219 -21.80 8.40 -7.81
C LEU A 219 -22.69 8.69 -9.03
N THR A 220 -23.20 9.92 -9.21
CA THR A 220 -23.98 10.30 -10.40
C THR A 220 -23.11 10.78 -11.57
N ASN A 221 -21.82 11.01 -11.36
CA ASN A 221 -20.95 11.59 -12.38
C ASN A 221 -20.37 10.51 -13.32
N ARG A 222 -20.70 10.58 -14.61
CA ARG A 222 -20.19 9.66 -15.65
C ARG A 222 -18.66 9.63 -15.72
N LYS A 223 -17.97 10.75 -15.45
CA LYS A 223 -16.49 10.79 -15.46
C LYS A 223 -15.91 9.92 -14.35
N THR A 224 -16.56 9.85 -13.19
CA THR A 224 -16.16 8.97 -12.09
C THR A 224 -16.22 7.52 -12.55
N TRP A 225 -17.35 7.08 -13.12
CA TRP A 225 -17.50 5.69 -13.59
C TRP A 225 -16.56 5.32 -14.73
N ALA A 226 -16.23 6.26 -15.62
CA ALA A 226 -15.21 6.03 -16.64
C ALA A 226 -13.83 5.78 -16.02
N ILE A 227 -13.47 6.52 -14.96
CA ILE A 227 -12.22 6.30 -14.22
C ILE A 227 -12.27 4.98 -13.45
N VAL A 228 -13.39 4.66 -12.80
CA VAL A 228 -13.58 3.37 -12.09
C VAL A 228 -13.39 2.20 -13.04
N GLY A 229 -14.04 2.21 -14.21
CA GLY A 229 -13.88 1.15 -15.21
C GLY A 229 -12.45 1.02 -15.72
N ALA A 230 -11.80 2.16 -16.02
CA ALA A 230 -10.40 2.15 -16.46
C ALA A 230 -9.45 1.62 -15.38
N LYS A 231 -9.67 2.00 -14.11
CA LYS A 231 -8.87 1.57 -12.98
C LYS A 231 -9.09 0.09 -12.66
N ALA A 232 -10.34 -0.39 -12.74
CA ALA A 232 -10.66 -1.79 -12.56
C ALA A 232 -9.89 -2.67 -13.56
N LEU A 233 -9.90 -2.30 -14.84
CA LEU A 233 -9.16 -3.03 -15.88
C LEU A 233 -7.64 -2.98 -15.65
N SER A 234 -7.08 -1.81 -15.31
CA SER A 234 -5.63 -1.71 -15.06
C SER A 234 -5.19 -2.44 -13.79
N ASP A 235 -6.03 -2.44 -12.76
CA ASP A 235 -5.70 -3.01 -11.45
C ASP A 235 -5.74 -4.53 -11.46
N MET A 236 -6.54 -5.14 -12.33
CA MET A 236 -6.49 -6.60 -12.53
C MET A 236 -5.07 -7.07 -12.84
N THR A 237 -4.36 -6.37 -13.72
CA THR A 237 -2.95 -6.68 -14.03
C THR A 237 -2.04 -6.45 -12.84
N TRP A 238 -2.22 -5.34 -12.11
CA TRP A 238 -1.40 -5.04 -10.93
C TRP A 238 -1.57 -6.09 -9.82
N TRP A 239 -2.80 -6.51 -9.55
CA TRP A 239 -3.08 -7.52 -8.54
C TRP A 239 -2.63 -8.91 -8.97
N PHE A 240 -2.71 -9.24 -10.27
CA PHE A 240 -2.08 -10.45 -10.80
C PHE A 240 -0.57 -10.45 -10.49
N ILE A 241 0.13 -9.34 -10.76
CA ILE A 241 1.56 -9.22 -10.45
C ILE A 241 1.84 -9.44 -8.96
N ASN A 242 1.00 -8.90 -8.08
CA ASN A 242 1.22 -8.98 -6.63
C ASN A 242 0.95 -10.38 -6.05
N PHE A 243 -0.05 -11.11 -6.53
CA PHE A 243 -0.48 -12.39 -5.93
C PHE A 243 0.01 -13.62 -6.70
N TRP A 244 0.23 -13.51 -8.00
CA TRP A 244 0.41 -14.66 -8.88
C TRP A 244 1.75 -14.68 -9.62
N LEU A 245 2.46 -13.55 -9.74
CA LEU A 245 3.72 -13.52 -10.51
C LEU A 245 4.79 -14.46 -9.96
N ALA A 246 4.92 -14.56 -8.64
CA ALA A 246 5.88 -15.45 -8.00
C ALA A 246 5.56 -16.93 -8.32
N ASP A 247 4.30 -17.32 -8.26
CA ASP A 247 3.83 -18.67 -8.57
C ASP A 247 3.97 -18.99 -10.07
N TYR A 248 3.63 -18.03 -10.92
CA TYR A 248 3.82 -18.10 -12.36
C TYR A 248 5.29 -18.40 -12.71
N TYR A 249 6.23 -17.66 -12.14
CA TYR A 249 7.65 -17.90 -12.38
C TYR A 249 8.13 -19.29 -11.93
N ARG A 250 7.53 -19.87 -10.88
CA ARG A 250 7.87 -21.25 -10.48
C ARG A 250 7.32 -22.27 -11.47
N LYS A 251 6.05 -22.15 -11.82
CA LYS A 251 5.36 -23.12 -12.67
C LYS A 251 5.91 -23.12 -14.09
N GLU A 252 6.19 -21.94 -14.64
CA GLU A 252 6.66 -21.80 -16.02
C GLU A 252 8.18 -22.00 -16.15
N PHE A 253 8.97 -21.40 -15.25
CA PHE A 253 10.43 -21.39 -15.37
C PHE A 253 11.16 -22.29 -14.36
N GLY A 254 10.44 -23.00 -13.50
CA GLY A 254 11.02 -23.93 -12.53
C GLY A 254 11.85 -23.27 -11.42
N LEU A 255 11.69 -21.95 -11.18
CA LEU A 255 12.51 -21.21 -10.23
C LEU A 255 12.26 -21.64 -8.78
N SER A 256 13.32 -21.77 -7.99
CA SER A 256 13.23 -21.96 -6.54
C SER A 256 12.84 -20.67 -5.80
N THR A 257 12.45 -20.79 -4.53
CA THR A 257 12.04 -19.64 -3.69
C THR A 257 13.11 -18.55 -3.60
N ILE A 258 14.40 -18.90 -3.65
CA ILE A 258 15.49 -17.91 -3.59
C ILE A 258 15.80 -17.29 -4.94
N GLU A 259 15.67 -18.05 -6.04
CA GLU A 259 15.88 -17.56 -7.40
C GLU A 259 14.81 -16.54 -7.83
N LEU A 260 13.64 -16.56 -7.19
CA LEU A 260 12.58 -15.58 -7.42
C LEU A 260 12.95 -14.14 -7.04
N GLY A 261 13.93 -13.93 -6.16
CA GLY A 261 14.24 -12.59 -5.64
C GLY A 261 14.57 -11.59 -6.74
N VAL A 262 15.51 -11.94 -7.63
CA VAL A 262 15.98 -11.05 -8.71
C VAL A 262 14.88 -10.78 -9.75
N PRO A 263 14.20 -11.79 -10.34
CA PRO A 263 13.14 -11.55 -11.32
C PRO A 263 11.97 -10.72 -10.77
N LEU A 264 11.55 -10.96 -9.53
CA LEU A 264 10.50 -10.17 -8.89
C LEU A 264 10.94 -8.73 -8.63
N ALA A 265 12.17 -8.54 -8.14
CA ALA A 265 12.74 -7.21 -7.93
C ALA A 265 12.84 -6.41 -9.24
N ILE A 266 13.22 -7.06 -10.35
CA ILE A 266 13.22 -6.44 -11.68
C ILE A 266 11.80 -6.04 -12.10
N ALA A 267 10.81 -6.91 -11.90
CA ALA A 267 9.42 -6.61 -12.23
C ALA A 267 8.89 -5.40 -11.45
N PHE A 268 9.11 -5.35 -10.13
CA PHE A 268 8.68 -4.23 -9.29
C PHE A 268 9.48 -2.94 -9.54
N ALA A 269 10.79 -3.05 -9.78
CA ALA A 269 11.61 -1.90 -10.20
C ALA A 269 11.16 -1.36 -11.56
N GLY A 270 10.82 -2.24 -12.51
CA GLY A 270 10.24 -1.90 -13.80
C GLY A 270 8.92 -1.15 -13.67
N SER A 271 8.04 -1.55 -12.74
CA SER A 271 6.83 -0.79 -12.41
C SER A 271 7.14 0.61 -11.89
N GLY A 272 8.16 0.75 -11.02
CA GLY A 272 8.60 2.06 -10.52
C GLY A 272 9.15 2.95 -11.63
N LEU A 273 10.02 2.41 -12.48
CA LEU A 273 10.56 3.10 -13.65
C LEU A 273 9.46 3.51 -14.63
N GLY A 274 8.50 2.63 -14.89
CA GLY A 274 7.34 2.91 -15.72
C GLY A 274 6.52 4.08 -15.19
N ALA A 275 6.26 4.12 -13.87
CA ALA A 275 5.56 5.23 -13.23
C ALA A 275 6.33 6.56 -13.35
N LEU A 276 7.66 6.54 -13.20
CA LEU A 276 8.52 7.72 -13.37
C LEU A 276 8.51 8.23 -14.81
N LEU A 277 8.69 7.34 -15.79
CA LEU A 277 8.68 7.69 -17.21
C LEU A 277 7.31 8.20 -17.66
N ALA A 278 6.23 7.56 -17.22
CA ALA A 278 4.87 8.01 -17.50
C ALA A 278 4.57 9.38 -16.88
N GLY A 279 5.03 9.62 -15.65
CA GLY A 279 4.90 10.91 -14.97
C GLY A 279 5.69 12.02 -15.68
N TRP A 280 6.97 11.79 -15.92
CA TRP A 280 7.85 12.73 -16.63
C TRP A 280 7.35 13.03 -18.05
N GLY A 281 7.02 11.99 -18.82
CA GLY A 281 6.49 12.13 -20.18
C GLY A 281 5.15 12.87 -20.19
N SER A 282 4.28 12.63 -19.21
CA SER A 282 3.02 13.38 -19.07
C SER A 282 3.27 14.87 -18.82
N THR A 283 4.15 15.20 -17.88
CA THR A 283 4.51 16.59 -17.57
C THR A 283 5.11 17.30 -18.77
N TRP A 284 6.07 16.66 -19.44
CA TRP A 284 6.72 17.22 -20.63
C TRP A 284 5.74 17.47 -21.79
N LEU A 285 4.77 16.57 -22.02
CA LEU A 285 3.72 16.79 -23.03
C LEU A 285 2.80 17.96 -22.65
N LEU A 286 2.45 18.08 -21.35
CA LEU A 286 1.63 19.19 -20.85
C LEU A 286 2.35 20.54 -20.98
N GLU A 287 3.64 20.61 -20.66
CA GLU A 287 4.48 21.81 -20.81
C GLU A 287 4.61 22.24 -22.28
N ARG A 288 4.52 21.29 -23.22
CA ARG A 288 4.43 21.54 -24.66
C ARG A 288 3.05 21.99 -25.15
N GLY A 289 2.10 22.22 -24.24
CA GLY A 289 0.76 22.71 -24.55
C GLY A 289 -0.23 21.65 -25.02
N TRP A 290 0.06 20.35 -24.85
CA TRP A 290 -0.91 19.31 -25.18
C TRP A 290 -2.07 19.31 -24.20
N GLY A 291 -3.29 19.08 -24.71
CA GLY A 291 -4.49 19.02 -23.85
C GLY A 291 -4.44 17.83 -22.88
N VAL A 292 -4.87 18.05 -21.62
CA VAL A 292 -4.85 17.06 -20.52
C VAL A 292 -5.46 15.72 -20.90
N ASN A 293 -6.60 15.72 -21.60
CA ASN A 293 -7.27 14.49 -22.02
C ASN A 293 -6.44 13.69 -23.04
N ARG A 294 -5.74 14.39 -23.95
CA ARG A 294 -4.89 13.75 -24.97
C ARG A 294 -3.66 13.11 -24.34
N VAL A 295 -3.02 13.82 -23.39
CA VAL A 295 -1.87 13.29 -22.64
C VAL A 295 -2.26 12.04 -21.86
N ARG A 296 -3.31 12.10 -21.03
CA ARG A 296 -3.74 10.96 -20.21
C ARG A 296 -4.08 9.72 -21.05
N LYS A 297 -4.90 9.88 -22.09
CA LYS A 297 -5.29 8.77 -22.98
C LYS A 297 -4.10 8.23 -23.77
N GLY A 298 -3.22 9.11 -24.27
CA GLY A 298 -2.04 8.72 -25.04
C GLY A 298 -1.07 7.90 -24.21
N VAL A 299 -0.75 8.35 -22.98
CA VAL A 299 0.13 7.61 -22.07
C VAL A 299 -0.46 6.26 -21.71
N MET A 300 -1.77 6.19 -21.37
CA MET A 300 -2.44 4.92 -21.08
C MET A 300 -2.44 3.97 -22.28
N LEU A 301 -2.64 4.47 -23.50
CA LEU A 301 -2.61 3.66 -24.72
C LEU A 301 -1.21 3.11 -24.98
N ILE A 302 -0.16 3.93 -24.85
CA ILE A 302 1.22 3.47 -25.00
C ILE A 302 1.54 2.38 -23.98
N SER A 303 1.18 2.59 -22.70
CA SER A 303 1.37 1.57 -21.67
C SER A 303 0.62 0.27 -21.98
N ALA A 304 -0.62 0.34 -22.46
CA ALA A 304 -1.38 -0.85 -22.85
C ALA A 304 -0.73 -1.60 -24.03
N LEU A 305 -0.25 -0.87 -25.04
CA LEU A 305 0.43 -1.45 -26.20
C LEU A 305 1.78 -2.08 -25.85
N MET A 306 2.48 -1.60 -24.81
CA MET A 306 3.71 -2.22 -24.32
C MET A 306 3.46 -3.55 -23.60
N VAL A 307 2.31 -3.71 -22.96
CA VAL A 307 1.93 -4.94 -22.24
C VAL A 307 1.25 -5.97 -23.17
N ALA A 308 0.59 -5.51 -24.24
CA ALA A 308 -0.13 -6.39 -25.17
C ALA A 308 0.70 -7.55 -25.77
N PRO A 309 2.02 -7.43 -26.04
CA PRO A 309 2.82 -8.52 -26.56
C PRO A 309 3.18 -9.59 -25.52
N LEU A 310 3.02 -9.32 -24.23
CA LEU A 310 3.50 -10.21 -23.16
C LEU A 310 2.94 -11.63 -23.28
N PRO A 311 1.63 -11.85 -23.51
CA PRO A 311 1.09 -13.21 -23.69
C PRO A 311 1.65 -13.93 -24.92
N LEU A 312 1.95 -13.20 -26.00
CA LEU A 312 2.49 -13.79 -27.24
C LEU A 312 3.93 -14.28 -27.06
N VAL A 313 4.72 -13.61 -26.20
CA VAL A 313 6.08 -14.03 -25.88
C VAL A 313 6.09 -15.32 -25.05
N LEU A 314 5.01 -15.60 -24.31
CA LEU A 314 4.91 -16.80 -23.48
C LEU A 314 4.51 -18.06 -24.26
N GLU A 315 4.04 -17.90 -25.51
CA GLU A 315 3.69 -19.01 -26.41
C GLU A 315 4.83 -19.37 -27.39
N LEU A 316 5.97 -18.67 -27.33
CA LEU A 316 7.16 -18.84 -28.18
C LEU A 316 8.25 -19.64 -27.45
#